data_AF-A0A7X8X713-F1
#
_entry.id   AF-A0A7X8X713-F1
#
_cell.length_a   1.000
_cell.length_b   1.000
_cell.length_c   1.000
_cell.angle_alpha   90.00
_cell.angle_beta   90.00
_cell.angle_gamma   90.00
#
_symmetry.space_group_name_H-M   'P 1'
#
loop_
_entity.id
_entity.type
_entity.pdbx_description
1 polymer ?
#
loop_
_entity_poly.entity_id
_entity_poly.type
_entity_poly.pdbx_seq_one_letter_code
_entity_poly.pdbx_strand_id
1 'polypeptide(L)'
;MQEIEDAPLTDKEKDFCIHYIGSYNATQSAYKAGYKGRYGTIRSFGYELLQKPKVRNLIDYLKRMKRETILAGVDDVIDLHMRIAFSDMSGFMQWGNDGEHNAAYLMPSEMVDGNLIKSISVGKTTKIELEDRQKSLDFLERY
;
A
#
# COMPACT_ATOMS: atom_id res chain seq x y z
N MET A 1 -30.04 13.59 -17.14
CA MET A 1 -29.32 12.40 -16.61
C MET A 1 -28.05 12.85 -15.88
N GLN A 2 -28.17 13.85 -14.98
CA GLN A 2 -27.05 14.64 -14.45
C GLN A 2 -27.06 14.72 -12.91
N GLU A 3 -27.69 13.76 -12.24
CA GLU A 3 -27.76 13.72 -10.76
C GLU A 3 -26.76 12.74 -10.13
N ILE A 4 -26.11 11.87 -10.92
CA ILE A 4 -25.18 10.85 -10.38
C ILE A 4 -23.77 11.44 -10.15
N GLU A 5 -23.38 12.48 -10.87
CA GLU A 5 -22.06 13.10 -10.73
C GLU A 5 -21.91 13.96 -9.46
N ASP A 6 -23.02 14.46 -8.90
CA ASP A 6 -23.05 15.27 -7.68
C ASP A 6 -23.27 14.46 -6.39
N ALA A 7 -23.40 13.13 -6.49
CA ALA A 7 -23.52 12.29 -5.30
C ALA A 7 -22.22 12.34 -4.47
N PRO A 8 -22.31 12.60 -3.14
CA PRO A 8 -21.14 12.70 -2.29
C PRO A 8 -20.31 11.41 -2.32
N LEU A 9 -19.01 11.53 -2.01
CA LEU A 9 -18.14 10.37 -1.91
C LEU A 9 -18.70 9.37 -0.88
N THR A 10 -18.82 8.12 -1.29
CA THR A 10 -19.14 7.04 -0.36
C THR A 10 -17.96 6.80 0.59
N ASP A 11 -18.22 6.24 1.77
CA ASP A 11 -17.15 5.98 2.73
C ASP A 11 -16.10 5.02 2.18
N LYS A 12 -16.50 4.01 1.39
CA LYS A 12 -15.55 3.14 0.68
C LYS A 12 -14.71 3.86 -0.36
N GLU A 13 -15.25 4.87 -1.05
CA GLU A 13 -14.45 5.69 -1.97
C GLU A 13 -13.45 6.58 -1.21
N LYS A 14 -13.81 7.07 -0.02
CA LYS A 14 -12.90 7.83 0.84
C LYS A 14 -11.76 6.94 1.35
N ASP A 15 -12.09 5.77 1.88
CA ASP A 15 -11.12 4.79 2.36
C ASP A 15 -10.15 4.36 1.24
N PHE A 16 -10.69 4.16 0.03
CA PHE A 16 -9.88 3.90 -1.16
C PHE A 16 -8.85 5.00 -1.41
N CYS A 17 -9.28 6.28 -1.39
CA CYS A 17 -8.38 7.41 -1.60
C CYS A 17 -7.28 7.48 -0.53
N ILE A 18 -7.63 7.26 0.74
CA ILE A 18 -6.67 7.27 1.87
C ILE A 18 -5.61 6.18 1.67
N HIS A 19 -6.01 4.94 1.39
CA HIS A 19 -5.07 3.85 1.15
C HIS A 19 -4.23 4.03 -0.11
N TYR A 20 -4.80 4.65 -1.15
CA TYR A 20 -4.11 4.89 -2.41
C TYR A 20 -3.00 5.92 -2.28
N ILE A 21 -3.17 6.97 -1.48
CA ILE A 21 -2.11 7.95 -1.23
C ILE A 21 -0.91 7.36 -0.47
N GLY A 22 -1.14 6.33 0.34
CA GLY A 22 -0.09 5.64 1.09
C GLY A 22 0.69 4.60 0.28
N SER A 23 0.02 3.87 -0.62
CA SER A 23 0.61 2.73 -1.35
C SER A 23 0.82 2.97 -2.85
N TYR A 24 0.12 3.95 -3.44
CA TYR A 24 -0.02 4.15 -4.88
C TYR A 24 -0.45 2.89 -5.67
N ASN A 25 -1.01 1.89 -4.98
CA ASN A 25 -1.48 0.64 -5.55
C ASN A 25 -3.02 0.60 -5.55
N ALA A 26 -3.63 0.73 -6.73
CA ALA A 26 -5.08 0.79 -6.88
C ALA A 26 -5.78 -0.49 -6.43
N THR A 27 -5.28 -1.65 -6.83
CA THR A 27 -5.86 -2.95 -6.48
C THR A 27 -5.84 -3.16 -4.97
N GLN A 28 -4.68 -2.95 -4.34
CA GLN A 28 -4.52 -3.06 -2.90
C GLN A 28 -5.45 -2.10 -2.14
N SER A 29 -5.52 -0.85 -2.59
CA SER A 29 -6.35 0.17 -1.96
C SER A 29 -7.84 -0.18 -2.04
N ALA A 30 -8.28 -0.80 -3.15
CA ALA A 30 -9.63 -1.30 -3.27
C ALA A 30 -9.93 -2.45 -2.28
N TYR A 31 -9.03 -3.40 -2.11
CA TYR A 31 -9.21 -4.45 -1.10
C TYR A 31 -9.26 -3.89 0.32
N LYS A 32 -8.35 -2.97 0.66
CA LYS A 32 -8.32 -2.33 1.98
C LYS A 32 -9.57 -1.49 2.26
N ALA A 33 -10.11 -0.82 1.25
CA ALA A 33 -11.39 -0.12 1.31
C ALA A 33 -12.64 -1.04 1.36
N GLY A 34 -12.44 -2.35 1.50
CA GLY A 34 -13.53 -3.31 1.68
C GLY A 34 -14.30 -3.66 0.39
N TYR A 35 -13.69 -3.45 -0.78
CA TYR A 35 -14.17 -4.04 -2.02
C TYR A 35 -13.73 -5.51 -2.09
N LYS A 36 -14.62 -6.40 -2.52
CA LYS A 36 -14.39 -7.85 -2.56
C LYS A 36 -14.68 -8.38 -3.97
N GLY A 37 -13.87 -9.31 -4.43
CA GLY A 37 -14.01 -9.90 -5.75
C GLY A 37 -12.77 -10.67 -6.15
N ARG A 38 -12.82 -11.32 -7.32
CA ARG A 38 -11.64 -11.94 -7.93
C ARG A 38 -10.60 -10.86 -8.23
N TYR A 39 -9.32 -11.22 -8.12
CA TYR A 39 -8.19 -10.30 -8.33
C TYR A 39 -8.32 -9.49 -9.63
N GLY A 40 -8.59 -10.14 -10.77
CA GLY A 40 -8.75 -9.46 -12.05
C GLY A 40 -9.89 -8.43 -12.06
N THR A 41 -10.99 -8.73 -11.38
CA THR A 41 -12.14 -7.82 -11.25
C THR A 41 -11.78 -6.61 -10.38
N ILE A 42 -11.17 -6.83 -9.21
CA ILE A 42 -10.77 -5.74 -8.30
C ILE A 42 -9.67 -4.88 -8.90
N ARG A 43 -8.76 -5.48 -9.65
CA ARG A 43 -7.74 -4.73 -10.40
C ARG A 43 -8.38 -3.76 -11.39
N SER A 44 -9.27 -4.26 -12.27
CA SER A 44 -9.98 -3.40 -13.22
C SER A 44 -10.81 -2.33 -12.53
N PHE A 45 -11.52 -2.71 -11.48
CA PHE A 45 -12.35 -1.80 -10.69
C PHE A 45 -11.52 -0.71 -9.96
N GLY A 46 -10.34 -1.05 -9.45
CA GLY A 46 -9.42 -0.09 -8.84
C GLY A 46 -8.96 0.98 -9.84
N TYR A 47 -8.68 0.59 -11.09
CA TYR A 47 -8.39 1.57 -12.15
C TYR A 47 -9.63 2.40 -12.52
N GLU A 48 -10.82 1.81 -12.56
CA GLU A 48 -12.07 2.52 -12.79
C GLU A 48 -12.34 3.58 -11.72
N LEU A 49 -12.12 3.24 -10.43
CA LEU A 49 -12.21 4.20 -9.33
C LEU A 49 -11.31 5.43 -9.55
N LEU A 50 -10.08 5.23 -10.02
CA LEU A 50 -9.14 6.32 -10.33
C LEU A 50 -9.57 7.22 -11.50
N GLN A 51 -10.51 6.76 -12.33
CA GLN A 51 -11.09 7.57 -13.42
C GLN A 51 -12.31 8.36 -12.97
N LYS A 52 -12.94 8.02 -11.83
CA LYS A 52 -14.09 8.78 -11.32
C LYS A 52 -13.65 10.20 -10.93
N PRO A 53 -14.29 11.26 -11.47
CA PRO A 53 -13.89 12.65 -11.19
C PRO A 53 -13.81 12.97 -9.70
N LYS A 54 -14.80 12.53 -8.93
CA LYS A 54 -14.86 12.75 -7.47
C LYS A 54 -13.71 12.09 -6.69
N VAL A 55 -13.32 10.87 -7.07
CA VAL A 55 -12.20 10.13 -6.46
C VAL A 55 -10.89 10.83 -6.81
N ARG A 56 -10.71 11.23 -8.07
CA ARG A 56 -9.55 12.00 -8.52
C ARG A 56 -9.43 13.32 -7.78
N ASN A 57 -10.51 14.06 -7.59
CA ASN A 57 -10.52 15.32 -6.85
C ASN A 57 -10.06 15.12 -5.40
N LEU A 58 -10.54 14.09 -4.70
CA LEU A 58 -10.07 13.80 -3.34
C LEU A 58 -8.60 13.37 -3.32
N ILE A 59 -8.17 12.53 -4.27
CA ILE A 59 -6.75 12.14 -4.39
C ILE A 59 -5.88 13.36 -4.64
N ASP A 60 -6.28 14.29 -5.50
CA ASP A 60 -5.52 15.50 -5.80
C ASP A 60 -5.49 16.46 -4.61
N TYR A 61 -6.59 16.57 -3.87
CA TYR A 61 -6.63 17.27 -2.59
C TYR A 61 -5.67 16.65 -1.57
N LEU A 62 -5.71 15.33 -1.37
CA LEU A 62 -4.81 14.63 -0.46
C LEU A 62 -3.35 14.73 -0.90
N LYS A 63 -3.05 14.69 -2.20
CA LYS A 63 -1.71 14.96 -2.74
C LYS A 63 -1.26 16.39 -2.48
N ARG A 64 -2.16 17.37 -2.59
CA ARG A 64 -1.86 18.77 -2.25
C ARG A 64 -1.59 18.94 -0.77
N MET A 65 -2.46 18.42 0.09
CA MET A 65 -2.25 18.41 1.54
C MET A 65 -0.91 17.75 1.88
N LYS A 66 -0.65 16.56 1.34
CA LYS A 66 0.62 15.87 1.52
C LYS A 66 1.79 16.69 0.98
N ARG A 67 1.67 17.35 -0.17
CA ARG A 67 2.73 18.23 -0.71
C ARG A 67 2.93 19.49 0.10
N GLU A 68 1.89 20.06 0.68
CA GLU A 68 1.97 21.20 1.59
C GLU A 68 2.62 20.77 2.91
N THR A 69 2.40 19.51 3.35
CA THR A 69 3.18 18.84 4.41
C THR A 69 4.62 18.52 3.99
N ILE A 70 4.88 18.06 2.76
CA ILE A 70 6.24 17.81 2.21
C ILE A 70 7.01 19.13 2.01
N LEU A 71 6.32 20.21 1.63
CA LEU A 71 6.85 21.58 1.61
C LEU A 71 7.19 22.05 3.04
N ALA A 72 6.64 21.37 4.05
CA ALA A 72 7.11 21.37 5.43
C ALA A 72 7.97 20.12 5.77
N GLY A 73 8.93 19.75 4.92
CA GLY A 73 10.23 19.27 5.38
C GLY A 73 10.52 17.77 5.47
N VAL A 74 11.67 17.50 6.10
CA VAL A 74 12.40 16.24 6.31
C VAL A 74 11.52 15.06 6.79
N ASP A 75 10.34 15.34 7.32
CA ASP A 75 9.44 14.40 7.98
C ASP A 75 8.96 13.25 7.09
N ASP A 76 8.69 13.45 5.79
CA ASP A 76 8.31 12.34 4.89
C ASP A 76 9.46 11.36 4.62
N VAL A 77 10.69 11.89 4.62
CA VAL A 77 11.90 11.06 4.47
C VAL A 77 12.14 10.28 5.76
N ILE A 78 11.92 10.92 6.92
CA ILE A 78 11.92 10.26 8.23
C ILE A 78 10.83 9.18 8.27
N ASP A 79 9.59 9.43 7.84
CA ASP A 79 8.49 8.44 7.82
C ASP A 79 8.84 7.22 6.97
N LEU A 80 9.41 7.43 5.79
CA LEU A 80 9.88 6.33 4.94
C LEU A 80 10.96 5.51 5.65
N HIS A 81 11.96 6.17 6.24
CA HIS A 81 13.02 5.49 6.98
C HIS A 81 12.49 4.80 8.24
N MET A 82 11.51 5.36 8.95
CA MET A 82 10.85 4.69 10.07
C MET A 82 10.13 3.42 9.62
N ARG A 83 9.37 3.49 8.51
CA ARG A 83 8.67 2.32 7.96
C ARG A 83 9.63 1.21 7.55
N ILE A 84 10.79 1.55 6.98
CA ILE A 84 11.83 0.56 6.64
C ILE A 84 12.50 0.03 7.91
N ALA A 85 12.93 0.92 8.81
CA ALA A 85 13.64 0.59 10.05
C ALA A 85 12.83 -0.37 10.95
N PHE A 86 11.52 -0.14 11.05
CA PHE A 86 10.63 -0.89 11.92
C PHE A 86 9.78 -1.93 11.17
N SER A 87 10.08 -2.21 9.90
CA SER A 87 9.42 -3.27 9.14
C SER A 87 9.70 -4.65 9.75
N ASP A 88 8.65 -5.48 9.87
CA ASP A 88 8.73 -6.87 10.34
C ASP A 88 8.39 -7.84 9.19
N MET A 89 9.18 -8.91 9.07
CA MET A 89 9.02 -9.96 8.06
C MET A 89 7.68 -10.70 8.18
N SER A 90 7.10 -10.74 9.38
CA SER A 90 5.75 -11.29 9.61
C SER A 90 4.66 -10.53 8.82
N GLY A 91 4.93 -9.28 8.42
CA GLY A 91 4.08 -8.46 7.55
C GLY A 91 4.17 -8.81 6.06
N PHE A 92 4.98 -9.80 5.68
CA PHE A 92 5.20 -10.20 4.29
C PHE A 92 5.03 -11.70 4.05
N MET A 93 5.15 -12.50 5.11
CA MET A 93 5.12 -13.96 5.04
C MET A 93 4.22 -14.56 6.11
N GLN A 94 3.54 -15.65 5.77
CA GLN A 94 2.80 -16.49 6.69
C GLN A 94 3.50 -17.84 6.85
N TRP A 95 3.63 -18.29 8.09
CA TRP A 95 4.12 -19.62 8.42
C TRP A 95 2.98 -20.63 8.36
N GLY A 96 3.22 -21.75 7.70
CA GLY A 96 2.34 -22.91 7.70
C GLY A 96 3.08 -24.13 8.23
N ASN A 97 2.33 -25.07 8.80
CA ASN A 97 2.83 -26.38 9.17
C ASN A 97 1.83 -27.42 8.68
N ASP A 98 2.28 -28.37 7.88
CA ASP A 98 1.42 -29.44 7.32
C ASP A 98 1.40 -30.71 8.18
N GLY A 99 1.94 -30.63 9.40
CA GLY A 99 2.12 -31.75 10.33
C GLY A 99 3.51 -32.37 10.29
N GLU A 100 4.25 -32.23 9.19
CA GLU A 100 5.58 -32.83 9.01
C GLU A 100 6.67 -31.77 8.72
N HIS A 101 6.31 -30.67 8.04
CA HIS A 101 7.24 -29.63 7.62
C HIS A 101 6.70 -28.24 7.93
N ASN A 102 7.63 -27.31 8.21
CA ASN A 102 7.32 -25.88 8.24
C ASN A 102 7.47 -25.33 6.81
N ALA A 103 6.44 -24.63 6.34
CA ALA A 103 6.43 -23.91 5.08
C ALA A 103 6.24 -22.40 5.34
N ALA A 104 6.75 -21.58 4.43
CA ALA A 104 6.57 -20.15 4.47
C ALA A 104 5.94 -19.69 3.15
N TYR A 105 4.79 -19.01 3.24
CA TYR A 105 4.02 -18.53 2.11
C TYR A 105 4.06 -17.01 2.09
N LEU A 106 4.13 -16.40 0.91
CA LEU A 106 3.98 -14.96 0.81
C LEU A 106 2.55 -14.58 1.13
N MET A 107 2.38 -13.50 1.89
CA MET A 107 1.05 -12.94 2.08
C MET A 107 0.50 -12.40 0.75
N PRO A 108 -0.83 -12.36 0.59
CA PRO A 108 -1.45 -11.73 -0.56
C PRO A 108 -0.93 -10.31 -0.73
N SER A 109 -0.57 -9.93 -1.97
CA SER A 109 0.03 -8.63 -2.30
C SER A 109 -0.73 -7.44 -1.72
N GLU A 110 -2.03 -7.59 -1.49
CA GLU A 110 -2.94 -6.56 -1.01
C GLU A 110 -2.84 -6.35 0.51
N MET A 111 -2.34 -7.35 1.23
CA MET A 111 -2.01 -7.25 2.65
C MET A 111 -0.57 -6.79 2.90
N VAL A 112 0.25 -6.73 1.84
CA VAL A 112 1.69 -6.46 1.93
C VAL A 112 2.01 -5.02 1.50
N ASP A 113 2.89 -4.34 2.22
CA ASP A 113 3.40 -3.03 1.81
C ASP A 113 4.57 -3.18 0.83
N GLY A 114 4.27 -3.14 -0.47
CA GLY A 114 5.27 -3.34 -1.52
C GLY A 114 6.44 -2.33 -1.52
N ASN A 115 6.28 -1.16 -0.89
CA ASN A 115 7.34 -0.14 -0.84
C ASN A 115 8.51 -0.54 0.07
N LEU A 116 8.35 -1.58 0.88
CA LEU A 116 9.37 -2.08 1.79
C LEU A 116 10.10 -3.31 1.23
N ILE A 117 9.75 -3.75 0.01
CA ILE A 117 10.35 -4.91 -0.66
C ILE A 117 11.44 -4.45 -1.62
N LYS A 118 12.65 -4.92 -1.39
CA LYS A 118 13.79 -4.70 -2.27
C LYS A 118 13.81 -5.67 -3.45
N SER A 119 13.54 -6.96 -3.19
CA SER A 119 13.44 -7.97 -4.25
C SER A 119 12.58 -9.17 -3.88
N ILE A 120 12.01 -9.82 -4.89
CA ILE A 120 11.25 -11.06 -4.77
C ILE A 120 11.71 -12.06 -5.84
N SER A 121 11.94 -13.30 -5.45
CA SER A 121 12.24 -14.41 -6.36
C SER A 121 11.32 -15.58 -6.08
N VAL A 122 10.54 -15.97 -7.10
CA VAL A 122 9.58 -17.07 -7.04
C VAL A 122 10.07 -18.16 -8.00
N GLY A 123 10.50 -19.29 -7.45
CA GLY A 123 11.04 -20.43 -8.20
C GLY A 123 10.90 -21.73 -7.40
N LYS A 124 11.91 -22.60 -7.39
CA LYS A 124 11.94 -23.79 -6.52
C LYS A 124 11.93 -23.44 -5.02
N THR A 125 12.39 -22.23 -4.69
CA THR A 125 12.36 -21.67 -3.34
C THR A 125 11.90 -20.22 -3.46
N THR A 126 10.98 -19.82 -2.59
CA THR A 126 10.51 -18.43 -2.52
C THR A 126 11.46 -17.63 -1.64
N LYS A 127 12.06 -16.58 -2.19
CA LYS A 127 12.92 -15.65 -1.45
C LYS A 127 12.32 -14.24 -1.54
N ILE A 128 12.22 -13.57 -0.39
CA ILE A 128 11.88 -12.16 -0.29
C ILE A 128 13.01 -11.42 0.43
N GLU A 129 13.37 -10.25 -0.08
CA GLU A 129 14.35 -9.34 0.51
C GLU A 129 13.67 -8.00 0.74
N LEU A 130 13.72 -7.51 1.98
CA LEU A 130 13.19 -6.20 2.35
C LEU A 130 14.26 -5.12 2.16
N GLU A 131 13.82 -3.86 2.17
CA GLU A 131 14.70 -2.70 2.16
C GLU A 131 15.67 -2.70 3.36
N ASP A 132 16.82 -2.04 3.19
CA ASP A 132 17.91 -2.08 4.17
C ASP A 132 17.51 -1.34 5.46
N ARG A 133 17.26 -2.13 6.51
CA ARG A 133 16.93 -1.65 7.85
C ARG A 133 18.06 -0.83 8.45
N GLN A 134 19.30 -1.28 8.34
CA GLN A 134 20.44 -0.63 8.99
C GLN A 134 20.70 0.72 8.38
N LYS A 135 20.65 0.82 7.05
CA LYS A 135 20.77 2.11 6.35
C LYS A 135 19.70 3.11 6.80
N SER A 136 18.51 2.63 7.13
CA SER A 136 17.43 3.48 7.63
C SER A 136 17.60 3.88 9.08
N LEU A 137 18.09 2.98 9.95
CA LEU A 137 18.46 3.33 11.32
C LEU A 137 19.61 4.35 11.36
N ASP A 138 20.65 4.16 10.55
CA ASP A 138 21.78 5.08 10.43
C ASP A 138 21.35 6.47 9.94
N PHE A 139 20.31 6.55 9.11
CA PHE A 139 19.70 7.82 8.71
C PHE A 139 18.97 8.46 9.89
N LEU A 140 18.13 7.69 10.59
CA LEU A 140 17.32 8.17 11.71
C LEU A 140 18.16 8.62 12.91
N GLU A 141 19.32 8.02 13.17
CA GLU A 141 20.23 8.44 14.25
C GLU A 141 20.86 9.84 14.03
N ARG A 142 20.83 10.35 12.79
CA ARG A 142 21.45 11.63 12.41
C ARG A 142 20.47 12.80 12.44
N TYR A 143 19.20 12.54 12.72
CA TYR A 143 18.10 13.50 12.79
C TYR A 143 17.47 13.50 14.19
#